data_AF-A0A118K2E1-F1
#
_entry.id   AF-A0A118K2E1-F1
#
_cell.length_a   1.000
_cell.length_b   1.000
_cell.length_c   1.000
_cell.angle_alpha   90.00
_cell.angle_beta   90.00
_cell.angle_gamma   90.00
#
_symmetry.space_group_name_H-M   'P 1'
#
loop_
_entity.id
_entity.type
_entity.pdbx_description
1 polymer ?
#
loop_
_entity_poly.entity_id
_entity_poly.type
_entity_poly.pdbx_seq_one_letter_code
_entity_poly.pdbx_strand_id
1 'polypeptide(L)'
;MCCLIKTTSRSENANSFFNSFLKIGNNLFQFMLGFEFALEKQRREQHRLDYHTRTTLPKWLTYIKMERHACDIYTRSVFFEVQTEIHRAAWTCSIKSVNSDEKAETYLIEHLDKRDEKIAYCNHIDRHGYLCRHVFKVLLNAGVESIPEKKHFEKMET
;
A
#
# COMPACT_ATOMS: atom_id res chain seq x y z
N MET A 1 -1.25 5.84 -8.15
CA MET A 1 -0.80 6.97 -8.99
C MET A 1 0.72 6.93 -9.04
N CYS A 2 1.32 6.67 -10.20
CA CYS A 2 2.78 6.80 -10.35
C CYS A 2 3.08 8.15 -11.01
N CYS A 3 4.04 8.88 -10.45
CA CYS A 3 4.46 10.20 -10.92
C CYS A 3 4.88 10.15 -12.39
N LEU A 4 4.16 10.90 -13.24
CA LEU A 4 4.76 11.56 -14.40
C LEU A 4 6.04 12.23 -13.89
N ILE A 5 7.14 12.09 -14.64
CA ILE A 5 8.46 12.62 -14.29
C ILE A 5 8.31 14.09 -13.89
N LYS A 6 8.17 14.36 -12.59
CA LYS A 6 8.19 15.70 -12.02
C LYS A 6 9.66 15.93 -11.73
N THR A 7 10.24 16.85 -12.50
CA THR A 7 11.56 17.39 -12.22
C THR A 7 11.50 18.08 -10.85
N THR A 8 11.92 17.37 -9.81
CA THR A 8 12.70 17.87 -8.65
C THR A 8 12.89 16.76 -7.61
N SER A 9 14.16 16.48 -7.34
CA SER A 9 14.75 15.82 -6.15
C SER A 9 14.02 14.60 -5.53
N ARG A 10 14.48 13.39 -5.89
CA ARG A 10 14.60 12.12 -5.09
C ARG A 10 14.58 10.93 -6.06
N SER A 11 15.43 9.90 -6.02
CA SER A 11 16.73 9.58 -5.40
C SER A 11 17.18 8.27 -6.09
N GLU A 12 18.42 8.20 -6.58
CA GLU A 12 19.16 7.03 -7.11
C GLU A 12 18.57 6.22 -8.28
N ASN A 13 17.31 5.81 -8.25
CA ASN A 13 16.74 4.87 -9.22
C ASN A 13 16.55 5.50 -10.60
N ALA A 14 16.12 6.76 -10.65
CA ALA A 14 16.12 7.55 -11.87
C ALA A 14 17.55 7.74 -12.42
N ASN A 15 18.53 7.95 -11.54
CA ASN A 15 19.92 8.17 -11.93
C ASN A 15 20.56 6.93 -12.57
N SER A 16 20.26 5.73 -12.07
CA SER A 16 20.70 4.46 -12.68
C SER A 16 20.08 4.26 -14.07
N PHE A 17 18.78 4.52 -14.20
CA PHE A 17 18.08 4.44 -15.48
C PHE A 17 18.68 5.42 -16.51
N PHE A 18 18.90 6.68 -16.13
CA PHE A 18 19.48 7.71 -17.01
C PHE A 18 20.98 7.48 -17.28
N ASN A 19 21.76 6.96 -16.33
CA ASN A 19 23.19 6.67 -16.53
C ASN A 19 23.45 5.63 -17.63
N SER A 20 22.50 4.74 -17.91
CA SER A 20 22.61 3.82 -19.05
C SER A 20 22.56 4.54 -20.41
N PHE A 21 21.86 5.67 -20.49
CA PHE A 21 21.72 6.49 -21.70
C PHE A 21 22.76 7.62 -21.78
N LEU A 22 23.39 7.99 -20.67
CA LEU A 22 24.41 9.04 -20.61
C LEU A 22 25.81 8.58 -21.06
N LYS A 23 26.03 7.28 -21.28
CA LYS A 23 27.34 6.76 -21.75
C LYS A 23 27.67 7.09 -23.21
N ILE A 24 26.78 7.75 -23.95
CA ILE A 24 26.96 8.03 -25.38
C ILE A 24 26.78 9.52 -25.66
N GLY A 25 27.86 10.28 -25.48
CA GLY A 25 28.28 11.42 -26.32
C GLY A 25 27.37 12.66 -26.44
N ASN A 26 27.74 13.72 -25.71
CA ASN A 26 27.94 15.12 -26.15
C ASN A 26 26.96 15.86 -27.10
N ASN A 27 25.74 15.40 -27.37
CA ASN A 27 24.77 16.19 -28.15
C ASN A 27 23.41 16.27 -27.44
N LEU A 28 22.92 17.49 -27.21
CA LEU A 28 21.60 17.78 -26.65
C LEU A 28 20.49 17.03 -27.41
N PHE A 29 20.66 16.84 -28.71
CA PHE A 29 19.75 16.05 -29.54
C PHE A 29 19.70 14.58 -29.13
N GLN A 30 20.85 13.97 -28.81
CA GLN A 30 20.96 12.58 -28.35
C GLN A 30 20.27 12.39 -26.99
N PHE A 31 20.40 13.39 -26.11
CA PHE A 31 19.70 13.43 -24.83
C PHE A 31 18.18 13.53 -25.02
N MET A 32 17.71 14.45 -25.87
CA MET A 32 16.27 14.59 -26.16
C MET A 32 15.68 13.30 -26.73
N LEU A 33 16.37 12.63 -27.65
CA LEU A 33 15.95 11.33 -28.18
C LEU A 33 15.90 10.25 -27.09
N GLY A 34 16.91 10.17 -26.23
CA GLY A 34 16.92 9.24 -25.09
C GLY A 34 15.80 9.51 -24.10
N PHE A 35 15.47 10.79 -23.87
CA PHE A 35 14.40 11.22 -22.99
C PHE A 35 13.01 10.86 -23.56
N GLU A 36 12.76 11.13 -24.83
CA GLU A 36 11.51 10.73 -25.50
C GLU A 36 11.32 9.21 -25.49
N PHE A 37 12.39 8.46 -25.75
CA PHE A 37 12.37 7.00 -25.68
C PHE A 37 12.06 6.50 -24.26
N ALA A 38 12.65 7.11 -23.23
CA ALA A 38 12.37 6.81 -21.83
C ALA A 38 10.90 7.05 -21.48
N LEU A 39 10.34 8.20 -21.88
CA LEU A 39 8.93 8.54 -21.68
C LEU A 39 8.00 7.57 -22.39
N GLU A 40 8.30 7.21 -23.64
CA GLU A 40 7.51 6.26 -24.41
C GLU A 40 7.54 4.86 -23.78
N LYS A 41 8.71 4.39 -23.33
CA LYS A 41 8.84 3.13 -22.60
C LYS A 41 8.01 3.14 -21.31
N GLN A 42 8.02 4.24 -20.55
CA GLN A 42 7.20 4.39 -19.36
C GLN A 42 5.70 4.36 -19.68
N ARG A 43 5.26 5.09 -20.72
CA ARG A 43 3.86 5.08 -21.18
C ARG A 43 3.40 3.69 -21.59
N ARG A 44 4.20 2.97 -22.38
CA ARG A 44 3.89 1.59 -22.79
C ARG A 44 3.69 0.66 -21.60
N GLU A 45 4.56 0.75 -20.59
CA GLU A 45 4.45 -0.07 -19.40
C GLU A 45 3.21 0.29 -18.56
N GLN A 46 2.90 1.58 -18.43
CA GLN A 46 1.66 2.03 -17.78
C GLN A 46 0.43 1.47 -18.49
N HIS A 47 0.36 1.58 -19.83
CA HIS A 47 -0.73 1.01 -20.61
C HIS A 47 -0.85 -0.50 -20.44
N ARG A 48 0.27 -1.22 -20.38
CA ARG A 48 0.30 -2.67 -20.15
C ARG A 48 -0.28 -3.03 -18.78
N LEU A 49 0.11 -2.30 -17.73
CA LEU A 49 -0.38 -2.50 -16.38
C LEU A 49 -1.86 -2.13 -16.23
N ASP A 50 -2.31 -1.05 -16.86
CA ASP A 50 -3.71 -0.63 -16.88
C ASP A 50 -4.58 -1.64 -17.62
N TYR A 51 -4.12 -2.11 -18.78
CA TYR A 51 -4.78 -3.17 -19.54
C TYR A 51 -4.90 -4.45 -18.73
N HIS A 52 -3.82 -4.89 -18.09
CA HIS A 52 -3.83 -6.09 -17.25
C HIS A 52 -4.77 -5.93 -16.05
N THR A 53 -4.78 -4.74 -15.44
CA THR A 53 -5.68 -4.39 -14.34
C THR A 53 -7.15 -4.48 -14.75
N ARG A 54 -7.49 -3.97 -15.94
CA ARG A 54 -8.86 -3.94 -16.47
C ARG A 54 -9.35 -5.30 -16.97
N THR A 55 -8.45 -6.17 -17.44
CA THR A 55 -8.81 -7.43 -18.10
C THR A 55 -8.73 -8.66 -17.20
N THR A 56 -8.18 -8.53 -15.98
CA THR A 56 -8.03 -9.66 -15.07
C THR A 56 -8.58 -9.32 -13.70
N LEU A 57 -9.31 -10.26 -13.09
CA LEU A 57 -9.70 -10.16 -11.69
C LEU A 57 -8.50 -10.47 -10.79
N PRO A 58 -8.34 -9.78 -9.64
CA PRO A 58 -7.33 -10.15 -8.66
C PRO A 58 -7.60 -11.56 -8.13
N LYS A 59 -6.52 -12.26 -7.75
CA LYS A 59 -6.66 -13.53 -7.01
C LYS A 59 -7.12 -13.20 -5.59
N TRP A 60 -8.23 -13.81 -5.17
CA TRP A 60 -8.74 -13.67 -3.82
C TRP A 60 -7.95 -14.57 -2.87
N LEU A 61 -7.48 -14.02 -1.75
CA LEU A 61 -6.80 -14.79 -0.69
C LEU A 61 -7.80 -15.27 0.35
N THR A 62 -8.90 -14.53 0.53
CA THR A 62 -9.86 -14.77 1.61
C THR A 62 -11.29 -14.59 1.11
N TYR A 63 -12.27 -15.15 1.84
CA TYR A 63 -13.69 -14.85 1.61
C TYR A 63 -14.20 -13.66 2.43
N ILE A 64 -13.29 -12.85 2.98
CA ILE A 64 -13.62 -11.71 3.85
C ILE A 64 -14.19 -10.59 2.99
N LYS A 65 -15.40 -10.12 3.33
CA LYS A 65 -16.10 -9.08 2.56
C LYS A 65 -15.32 -7.77 2.42
N MET A 66 -14.51 -7.44 3.42
CA MET A 66 -13.62 -6.28 3.41
C MET A 66 -12.59 -6.31 2.28
N GLU A 67 -12.16 -7.50 1.84
CA GLU A 67 -11.27 -7.67 0.70
C GLU A 67 -11.91 -7.14 -0.59
N ARG A 68 -13.23 -7.30 -0.76
CA ARG A 68 -13.95 -6.75 -1.92
C ARG A 68 -13.96 -5.22 -1.87
N HIS A 69 -14.31 -4.64 -0.73
CA HIS A 69 -14.28 -3.18 -0.60
C HIS A 69 -12.88 -2.60 -0.82
N ALA A 70 -11.83 -3.29 -0.34
CA ALA A 70 -10.45 -2.91 -0.58
C ALA A 70 -10.09 -2.89 -2.08
N CYS A 71 -10.59 -3.85 -2.86
CA CYS A 71 -10.38 -3.91 -4.31
C CYS A 71 -11.00 -2.72 -5.04
N ASP A 72 -12.12 -2.19 -4.53
CA ASP A 72 -12.83 -1.08 -5.15
C ASP A 72 -12.19 0.28 -4.84
N ILE A 73 -11.65 0.45 -3.63
CA ILE A 73 -11.13 1.75 -3.18
C ILE A 73 -9.61 1.92 -3.37
N TYR A 74 -8.85 0.83 -3.49
CA TYR A 74 -7.40 0.87 -3.68
C TYR A 74 -6.98 0.54 -5.11
N THR A 75 -5.88 1.16 -5.55
CA THR A 75 -5.19 0.72 -6.77
C THR A 75 -4.74 -0.74 -6.62
N ARG A 76 -4.72 -1.50 -7.71
CA ARG A 76 -4.39 -2.94 -7.71
C ARG A 76 -3.10 -3.31 -6.95
N SER A 77 -2.04 -2.50 -7.05
CA SER A 77 -0.80 -2.76 -6.30
C SER A 77 -1.00 -2.63 -4.80
N VAL A 78 -1.67 -1.56 -4.35
CA VAL A 78 -2.00 -1.33 -2.93
C VAL A 78 -3.01 -2.37 -2.44
N PHE A 79 -3.95 -2.79 -3.28
CA PHE A 79 -4.90 -3.85 -2.95
C PHE A 79 -4.19 -5.14 -2.52
N PHE A 80 -3.15 -5.60 -3.24
CA PHE A 80 -2.43 -6.83 -2.84
C PHE A 80 -1.71 -6.70 -1.50
N GLU A 81 -1.16 -5.53 -1.18
CA GLU A 81 -0.58 -5.25 0.13
C GLU A 81 -1.66 -5.27 1.23
N VAL A 82 -2.79 -4.61 0.99
CA VAL A 82 -3.94 -4.59 1.89
C VAL A 82 -4.52 -5.99 2.09
N GLN A 83 -4.63 -6.78 1.02
CA GLN A 83 -5.09 -8.16 1.04
C GLN A 83 -4.21 -9.02 1.95
N THR A 84 -2.88 -8.80 1.88
CA THR A 84 -1.91 -9.46 2.75
C THR A 84 -2.09 -9.06 4.21
N GLU A 85 -2.34 -7.77 4.49
CA GLU A 85 -2.58 -7.29 5.85
C GLU A 85 -3.92 -7.79 6.42
N ILE A 86 -4.99 -7.87 5.62
CA ILE A 86 -6.27 -8.48 6.00
C ILE A 86 -6.09 -9.96 6.33
N HIS A 87 -5.34 -10.68 5.50
CA HIS A 87 -5.01 -12.09 5.77
C HIS A 87 -4.19 -12.21 7.07
N ARG A 88 -3.13 -11.43 7.26
CA ARG A 88 -2.38 -11.48 8.53
C ARG A 88 -3.24 -11.12 9.74
N ALA A 89 -4.16 -10.18 9.62
CA ALA A 89 -5.09 -9.84 10.68
C ALA A 89 -5.94 -11.05 11.10
N ALA A 90 -6.54 -11.74 10.15
CA ALA A 90 -7.43 -12.85 10.42
C ALA A 90 -6.70 -14.10 10.95
N TRP A 91 -5.52 -14.43 10.43
CA TRP A 91 -4.84 -15.69 10.76
C TRP A 91 -3.65 -15.56 11.72
N THR A 92 -3.04 -14.38 11.87
CA THR A 92 -1.82 -14.22 12.68
C THR A 92 -1.91 -13.17 13.79
N CYS A 93 -3.07 -12.53 13.96
CA CYS A 93 -3.30 -11.58 15.05
C CYS A 93 -4.43 -12.06 15.98
N SER A 94 -4.27 -11.81 17.28
CA SER A 94 -5.29 -12.03 18.32
C SER A 94 -5.44 -10.79 19.20
N ILE A 95 -6.66 -10.52 19.69
CA ILE A 95 -6.89 -9.44 20.67
C ILE A 95 -6.66 -10.03 22.07
N LYS A 96 -5.66 -9.51 22.79
CA LYS A 96 -5.35 -9.92 24.16
C LYS A 96 -6.23 -9.24 25.19
N SER A 97 -6.43 -7.94 25.04
CA SER A 97 -7.25 -7.14 25.95
C SER A 97 -7.78 -5.90 25.25
N VAL A 98 -8.90 -5.41 25.74
CA VAL A 98 -9.51 -4.14 25.34
C VAL A 98 -9.63 -3.30 26.59
N ASN A 99 -9.04 -2.11 26.56
CA ASN A 99 -9.15 -1.13 27.64
C ASN A 99 -10.02 0.01 27.12
N SER A 100 -11.19 0.20 27.72
CA SER A 100 -12.11 1.29 27.37
C SER A 100 -12.05 2.37 28.44
N ASP A 101 -11.46 3.51 28.08
CA ASP A 101 -11.55 4.74 28.87
C ASP A 101 -12.69 5.63 28.31
N GLU A 102 -13.14 6.64 29.06
CA GLU A 102 -14.26 7.52 28.64
C GLU A 102 -14.04 8.25 27.29
N LYS A 103 -12.78 8.32 26.82
CA LYS A 103 -12.39 9.03 25.60
C LYS A 103 -12.04 8.11 24.42
N ALA A 104 -11.52 6.92 24.68
CA ALA A 104 -10.99 6.04 23.64
C ALA A 104 -10.93 4.57 24.09
N GLU A 105 -11.03 3.67 23.11
CA GLU A 105 -10.79 2.25 23.29
C GLU A 105 -9.39 1.90 22.80
N THR A 106 -8.57 1.30 23.66
CA THR A 106 -7.24 0.81 23.34
C THR A 106 -7.24 -0.70 23.22
N TYR A 107 -6.71 -1.22 22.11
CA TYR A 107 -6.65 -2.64 21.80
C TYR A 107 -5.22 -3.17 21.90
N LEU A 108 -4.99 -4.15 22.78
CA LEU A 108 -3.73 -4.88 22.82
C LEU A 108 -3.79 -6.07 21.86
N ILE A 109 -3.01 -6.02 20.79
CA ILE A 109 -2.94 -7.08 19.77
C ILE A 109 -1.68 -7.94 19.96
N GLU A 110 -1.86 -9.25 19.99
CA GLU A 110 -0.76 -10.24 19.94
C GLU A 110 -0.55 -10.76 18.53
N HIS A 111 0.73 -10.95 18.17
CA HIS A 111 1.15 -11.60 16.95
C HIS A 111 1.47 -13.06 17.22
N LEU A 112 0.74 -13.97 16.57
CA LEU A 112 0.89 -15.41 16.71
C LEU A 112 2.04 -15.96 15.83
N ASP A 113 2.42 -15.21 14.80
CA ASP A 113 3.49 -15.54 13.85
C ASP A 113 4.88 -15.12 14.32
N LYS A 114 4.96 -14.29 15.37
CA LYS A 114 6.21 -13.76 15.91
C LYS A 114 6.27 -14.00 17.41
N ARG A 115 7.33 -14.66 17.88
CA ARG A 115 7.61 -14.76 19.31
C ARG A 115 7.99 -13.37 19.85
N ASP A 116 7.17 -12.83 20.74
CA ASP A 116 7.46 -11.67 21.60
C ASP A 116 7.61 -10.27 20.98
N GLU A 117 7.01 -9.98 19.82
CA GLU A 117 6.87 -8.59 19.37
C GLU A 117 5.62 -7.93 19.97
N LYS A 118 5.82 -7.11 21.01
CA LYS A 118 4.81 -6.14 21.46
C LYS A 118 4.94 -4.86 20.65
N ILE A 119 3.94 -4.54 19.84
CA ILE A 119 3.90 -3.27 19.10
C ILE A 119 3.05 -2.28 19.90
N ALA A 120 3.70 -1.23 20.42
CA ALA A 120 3.04 -0.21 21.21
C ALA A 120 2.34 0.87 20.36
N TYR A 121 2.79 1.10 19.12
CA TYR A 121 2.20 2.11 18.22
C TYR A 121 2.38 1.71 16.75
N CYS A 122 1.27 1.61 15.99
CA CYS A 122 1.29 1.24 14.56
C CYS A 122 1.17 2.51 13.69
N ASN A 123 2.29 3.14 13.30
CA ASN A 123 2.24 4.23 12.31
C ASN A 123 2.32 3.72 10.86
N HIS A 124 1.44 2.79 10.51
CA HIS A 124 1.44 2.18 9.18
C HIS A 124 0.73 3.04 8.14
N ILE A 125 -0.32 3.76 8.54
CA ILE A 125 -1.10 4.57 7.62
C ILE A 125 -0.30 5.77 7.10
N ASP A 126 0.50 6.45 7.93
CA ASP A 126 1.32 7.57 7.45
C ASP A 126 2.44 7.09 6.53
N ARG A 127 2.98 5.88 6.78
CA ARG A 127 4.11 5.33 6.01
C ARG A 127 3.66 4.73 4.69
N HIS A 128 2.54 4.02 4.67
CA HIS A 128 2.13 3.19 3.54
C HIS A 128 0.83 3.66 2.87
N GLY A 129 0.04 4.51 3.54
CA GLY A 129 -1.22 5.05 3.02
C GLY A 129 -2.44 4.13 3.16
N TYR A 130 -2.31 2.99 3.84
CA TYR A 130 -3.37 2.03 4.12
C TYR A 130 -3.26 1.45 5.54
N LEU A 131 -4.28 0.71 5.98
CA LEU A 131 -4.38 0.18 7.36
C LEU A 131 -3.45 -1.01 7.60
N CYS A 132 -2.87 -1.12 8.79
CA CYS A 132 -2.12 -2.31 9.20
C CYS A 132 -3.03 -3.47 9.61
N ARG A 133 -2.46 -4.68 9.66
CA ARG A 133 -3.11 -5.89 10.19
C ARG A 133 -3.74 -5.71 11.58
N HIS A 134 -3.20 -4.83 12.41
CA HIS A 134 -3.77 -4.54 13.74
C HIS A 134 -5.14 -3.89 13.65
N VAL A 135 -5.27 -2.83 12.85
CA VAL A 135 -6.55 -2.14 12.65
C VAL A 135 -7.55 -3.07 11.97
N PHE A 136 -7.10 -3.82 10.95
CA PHE A 136 -7.94 -4.84 10.34
C PHE A 136 -8.42 -5.91 11.35
N LYS A 137 -7.60 -6.32 12.31
CA LYS A 137 -8.02 -7.27 13.35
C LYS A 137 -9.15 -6.70 14.21
N VAL A 138 -9.05 -5.43 14.60
CA VAL A 138 -10.11 -4.75 15.36
C VAL A 138 -11.40 -4.67 14.54
N LEU A 139 -11.31 -4.26 13.28
CA LEU A 139 -12.48 -4.17 12.38
C LEU A 139 -13.16 -5.53 12.15
N LEU A 140 -12.36 -6.57 11.92
CA LEU A 140 -12.87 -7.94 11.76
C LEU A 140 -13.58 -8.43 13.01
N ASN A 141 -13.03 -8.16 14.20
CA ASN A 141 -13.64 -8.54 15.47
C ASN A 141 -14.95 -7.77 15.74
N ALA A 142 -15.02 -6.51 15.30
CA ALA A 142 -16.24 -5.69 15.36
C ALA A 142 -17.29 -6.08 14.29
N GLY A 143 -17.02 -7.07 13.43
CA GLY A 143 -17.93 -7.48 12.36
C GLY A 143 -18.08 -6.45 11.24
N VAL A 144 -17.14 -5.52 11.12
CA VAL A 144 -17.16 -4.49 10.08
C VAL A 144 -16.80 -5.13 8.73
N GLU A 145 -17.66 -4.94 7.73
CA GLU A 145 -17.51 -5.57 6.41
C GLU A 145 -16.82 -4.66 5.38
N SER A 146 -16.70 -3.36 5.66
CA SER A 146 -16.12 -2.36 4.76
C SER A 146 -15.08 -1.51 5.48
N ILE A 147 -13.97 -1.21 4.80
CA ILE A 147 -12.95 -0.27 5.29
C ILE A 147 -13.58 1.11 5.57
N PRO A 148 -13.56 1.61 6.82
CA PRO A 148 -14.09 2.93 7.15
C PRO A 148 -13.41 4.06 6.37
N GLU A 149 -14.13 5.15 6.12
CA GLU A 149 -13.54 6.35 5.52
C GLU A 149 -12.54 7.02 6.49
N LYS A 150 -11.49 7.62 5.93
CA LYS A 150 -10.33 8.19 6.65
C LYS A 150 -10.64 9.03 7.90
N LYS A 151 -11.80 9.70 7.93
CA LYS A 151 -12.27 10.53 9.05
C LYS A 151 -12.50 9.76 10.37
N HIS A 152 -12.51 8.42 10.33
CA HIS A 152 -12.76 7.59 11.52
C HIS A 152 -11.49 7.07 12.21
N PHE A 153 -10.30 7.21 11.61
CA PHE A 153 -9.06 6.64 12.19
C PHE A 153 -8.31 7.61 13.11
N GLU A 154 -8.64 8.91 13.11
CA GLU A 154 -8.05 9.91 14.03
C GLU A 154 -8.34 9.61 15.50
N LYS A 155 -9.31 8.72 15.80
CA LYS A 155 -9.70 8.35 17.17
C LYS A 155 -9.04 7.07 17.68
N MET A 156 -8.26 6.37 16.85
CA MET A 156 -7.52 5.16 17.25
C MET A 156 -6.03 5.43 17.55
N GLU A 157 -5.60 6.69 17.42
CA GLU A 157 -4.20 7.12 17.52
C GLU A 157 -3.90 8.03 18.74
N THR A 158 -4.86 8.22 19.63
CA THR A 158 -4.69 8.92 20.93
C THR A 158 -5.01 7.99 22.07
#